data_AF-A0A497M7U7-F1
#
_entry.id   AF-A0A497M7U7-F1
#
_cell.length_a   1.000
_cell.length_b   1.000
_cell.length_c   1.000
_cell.angle_alpha   90.00
_cell.angle_beta   90.00
_cell.angle_gamma   90.00
#
_symmetry.space_group_name_H-M   'P 1'
#
loop_
_entity.id
_entity.type
_entity.pdbx_description
1 polymer ?
#
loop_
_entity_poly.entity_id
_entity_poly.type
_entity_poly.pdbx_seq_one_letter_code
_entity_poly.pdbx_strand_id
1 'polypeptide(L)'
;MKAYLRGIYSTALTKLLLDAGFDIAYPSRKIRLRLSLHDLKSKPDVVVLGTGDGQGVTVRGPREYVEETVRTIVERLGIAVIRRSAVDVGAVYRGRVVDVSCGDVLVDLGSFKGLLRDSGRFKVDDEVLVQTFKPLWSRSLAFLKSRISIDGFYMSLTLDGVVRFDERLKKTPRFKELLSLSSLLCRGRWGIRWRNIAAKAPIDELIKEFEELKSKAEAVEKNGAPAPCMVLAGEAVYRLEFPCKNLLDDIRASVASTVRGHHIYRTVNGIGAAVDLAEILLSKGADRGLVESCLEELVGVGGMRNGDLVEFEHRKLDGRVIRLTPGVVEDISRDVLTVRRRIHSSGVYDGLSVVKEPGDYVMTRFRPGGWVIENRYFSEDGVFKGVYVNVNTPIEVVDGLARYLDLGVDVAAKPGEEPQVLDLEELEDAYRTGLVTEALYRRALEALEEAKRLAQEAVKTP
;
A
#
# COMPACT_ATOMS: atom_id res chain seq x y z
N MET A 1 -18.93 -7.49 -12.86
CA MET A 1 -18.43 -7.27 -11.48
C MET A 1 -18.43 -5.79 -11.19
N LYS A 2 -18.76 -5.39 -9.96
CA LYS A 2 -18.92 -3.99 -9.53
C LYS A 2 -17.79 -3.56 -8.60
N ALA A 3 -17.02 -2.55 -9.00
CA ALA A 3 -15.94 -2.00 -8.19
C ALA A 3 -16.33 -0.65 -7.57
N TYR A 4 -15.96 -0.44 -6.32
CA TYR A 4 -15.95 0.88 -5.69
C TYR A 4 -14.52 1.37 -5.53
N LEU A 5 -14.19 2.53 -6.10
CA LEU A 5 -12.84 3.09 -6.09
C LEU A 5 -12.77 4.43 -5.35
N ARG A 6 -11.71 4.62 -4.56
CA ARG A 6 -11.40 5.91 -3.93
C ARG A 6 -9.91 6.12 -3.76
N GLY A 7 -9.43 7.34 -3.98
CA GLY A 7 -8.01 7.71 -3.82
C GLY A 7 -7.45 8.41 -5.05
N ILE A 8 -6.16 8.73 -5.04
CA ILE A 8 -5.50 9.47 -6.12
C ILE A 8 -5.54 8.70 -7.45
N TYR A 9 -5.38 7.37 -7.40
CA TYR A 9 -5.44 6.47 -8.55
C TYR A 9 -6.85 6.24 -9.12
N SER A 10 -7.90 6.76 -8.46
CA SER A 10 -9.28 6.37 -8.76
C SER A 10 -9.68 6.65 -10.20
N THR A 11 -9.26 7.76 -10.82
CA THR A 11 -9.65 8.04 -12.21
C THR A 11 -8.99 7.06 -13.19
N ALA A 12 -7.69 6.83 -13.06
CA ALA A 12 -6.95 5.91 -13.94
C ALA A 12 -7.49 4.47 -13.82
N LEU A 13 -7.63 3.99 -12.58
CA LEU A 13 -8.13 2.63 -12.33
C LEU A 13 -9.60 2.46 -12.72
N THR A 14 -10.43 3.51 -12.61
CA THR A 14 -11.82 3.44 -13.11
C THR A 14 -11.82 3.25 -14.63
N LYS A 15 -11.02 4.01 -15.38
CA LYS A 15 -10.89 3.82 -16.84
C LYS A 15 -10.43 2.42 -17.19
N LEU A 16 -9.36 1.96 -16.53
CA LEU A 16 -8.79 0.61 -16.74
C LEU A 16 -9.82 -0.49 -16.50
N LEU A 17 -10.56 -0.44 -15.38
CA LEU A 17 -11.55 -1.46 -15.04
C LEU A 17 -12.78 -1.40 -15.94
N LEU A 18 -13.22 -0.21 -16.37
CA LEU A 18 -14.30 -0.06 -17.36
C LEU A 18 -13.93 -0.72 -18.69
N ASP A 19 -12.69 -0.53 -19.16
CA ASP A 19 -12.19 -1.16 -20.39
C ASP A 19 -12.11 -2.69 -20.27
N ALA A 20 -12.11 -3.21 -19.04
CA ALA A 20 -12.18 -4.64 -18.74
C ALA A 20 -13.62 -5.13 -18.45
N GLY A 21 -14.64 -4.28 -18.64
CA GLY A 21 -16.05 -4.66 -18.49
C GLY A 21 -16.60 -4.58 -17.06
N PHE A 22 -15.95 -3.85 -16.16
CA PHE A 22 -16.44 -3.66 -14.80
C PHE A 22 -17.48 -2.54 -14.73
N ASP A 23 -18.46 -2.71 -13.86
CA ASP A 23 -19.35 -1.62 -13.43
C ASP A 23 -18.74 -0.86 -12.25
N ILE A 24 -19.05 0.43 -12.15
CA ILE A 24 -18.50 1.28 -11.09
C ILE A 24 -19.60 1.66 -10.12
N ALA A 25 -19.52 1.13 -8.90
CA ALA A 25 -20.44 1.41 -7.82
C ALA A 25 -20.10 2.74 -7.15
N TYR A 26 -21.13 3.53 -6.85
CA TYR A 26 -21.04 4.83 -6.17
C TYR A 26 -19.95 5.77 -6.75
N PRO A 27 -19.91 5.99 -8.08
CA PRO A 27 -18.88 6.84 -8.67
C PRO A 27 -19.01 8.27 -8.13
N SER A 28 -17.86 8.88 -7.82
CA SER A 28 -17.84 10.28 -7.39
C SER A 28 -18.29 11.20 -8.53
N ARG A 29 -18.81 12.40 -8.22
CA ARG A 29 -19.20 13.39 -9.25
C ARG A 29 -18.05 13.64 -10.25
N LYS A 30 -16.81 13.76 -9.76
CA LYS A 30 -15.62 13.97 -10.61
C LYS A 30 -15.42 12.80 -11.59
N ILE A 31 -15.52 11.56 -11.10
CA ILE A 31 -15.37 10.36 -11.93
C ILE A 31 -16.48 10.29 -12.98
N ARG A 32 -17.74 10.53 -12.59
CA ARG A 32 -18.87 10.51 -13.54
C ARG A 32 -18.71 11.51 -14.68
N LEU A 33 -18.25 12.73 -14.38
CA LEU A 33 -18.04 13.75 -15.41
C LEU A 33 -16.91 13.41 -16.36
N ARG A 34 -15.80 12.84 -15.86
CA ARG A 34 -14.62 12.48 -16.66
C ARG A 34 -14.87 11.27 -17.58
N LEU A 35 -15.67 10.32 -17.11
CA LEU A 35 -15.89 9.03 -17.77
C LEU A 35 -17.33 8.85 -18.28
N SER A 36 -18.15 9.90 -18.26
CA SER A 36 -19.54 9.88 -18.69
C SER A 36 -20.39 8.77 -18.06
N LEU A 37 -20.16 8.49 -16.77
CA LEU A 37 -20.81 7.38 -16.07
C LEU A 37 -22.16 7.77 -15.46
N HIS A 38 -23.11 6.83 -15.51
CA HIS A 38 -24.33 6.90 -14.73
C HIS A 38 -24.07 6.73 -13.23
N ASP A 39 -24.98 7.25 -12.42
CA ASP A 39 -24.86 7.17 -10.96
C ASP A 39 -25.37 5.83 -10.41
N LEU A 40 -24.57 4.77 -10.59
CA LEU A 40 -24.92 3.44 -10.08
C LEU A 40 -24.81 3.38 -8.55
N LYS A 41 -25.93 3.23 -7.85
CA LYS A 41 -26.03 3.15 -6.38
C LYS A 41 -26.23 1.73 -5.87
N SER A 42 -25.40 0.79 -6.29
CA SER A 42 -25.48 -0.62 -5.87
C SER A 42 -24.29 -1.05 -5.01
N LYS A 43 -24.48 -2.03 -4.14
CA LYS A 43 -23.41 -2.70 -3.37
C LYS A 43 -22.27 -3.12 -4.32
N PRO A 44 -21.01 -2.76 -4.03
CA PRO A 44 -19.85 -3.23 -4.78
C PRO A 44 -19.50 -4.68 -4.42
N ASP A 45 -18.96 -5.40 -5.39
CA ASP A 45 -18.38 -6.73 -5.22
C ASP A 45 -16.94 -6.62 -4.69
N VAL A 46 -16.23 -5.55 -5.10
CA VAL A 46 -14.84 -5.29 -4.70
C VAL A 46 -14.63 -3.82 -4.36
N VAL A 47 -13.79 -3.56 -3.36
CA VAL A 47 -13.44 -2.22 -2.90
C VAL A 47 -11.96 -1.97 -3.12
N VAL A 48 -11.63 -0.92 -3.89
CA VAL A 48 -10.27 -0.48 -4.20
C VAL A 48 -10.02 0.89 -3.57
N LEU A 49 -9.09 0.97 -2.62
CA LEU A 49 -8.79 2.18 -1.87
C LEU A 49 -7.32 2.56 -1.98
N GLY A 50 -7.02 3.80 -2.32
CA GLY A 50 -5.66 4.34 -2.25
C GLY A 50 -5.03 4.12 -0.87
N THR A 51 -3.75 3.76 -0.84
CA THR A 51 -3.00 3.64 0.40
C THR A 51 -2.73 5.01 1.00
N GLY A 52 -2.59 5.08 2.33
CA GLY A 52 -2.36 6.36 3.04
C GLY A 52 -1.03 7.03 2.68
N ASP A 53 -0.05 6.26 2.22
CA ASP A 53 1.25 6.76 1.72
C ASP A 53 1.23 7.13 0.23
N GLY A 54 0.09 6.97 -0.45
CA GLY A 54 -0.06 7.29 -1.86
C GLY A 54 0.70 6.35 -2.82
N GLN A 55 1.32 5.27 -2.34
CA GLN A 55 2.17 4.40 -3.18
C GLN A 55 1.40 3.34 -3.98
N GLY A 56 0.10 3.16 -3.70
CA GLY A 56 -0.75 2.30 -4.51
C GLY A 56 -2.15 2.17 -3.95
N VAL A 57 -2.70 0.95 -3.97
CA VAL A 57 -4.07 0.66 -3.53
C VAL A 57 -4.16 -0.61 -2.70
N THR A 58 -5.17 -0.69 -1.86
CA THR A 58 -5.67 -1.92 -1.26
C THR A 58 -6.92 -2.38 -2.00
N VAL A 59 -7.00 -3.67 -2.29
CA VAL A 59 -8.15 -4.33 -2.94
C VAL A 59 -8.72 -5.32 -1.93
N ARG A 60 -10.01 -5.22 -1.64
CA ARG A 60 -10.67 -6.11 -0.67
C ARG A 60 -12.08 -6.51 -1.07
N GLY A 61 -12.50 -7.68 -0.60
CA GLY A 61 -13.80 -8.28 -0.87
C GLY A 61 -13.73 -9.80 -0.84
N PRO A 62 -14.74 -10.51 -1.40
CA PRO A 62 -14.66 -11.93 -1.67
C PRO A 62 -13.42 -12.28 -2.51
N ARG A 63 -12.77 -13.40 -2.19
CA ARG A 63 -11.49 -13.81 -2.76
C ARG A 63 -11.48 -13.82 -4.29
N GLU A 64 -12.49 -14.44 -4.90
CA GLU A 64 -12.65 -14.52 -6.36
C GLU A 64 -12.64 -13.15 -7.03
N TYR A 65 -13.38 -12.18 -6.47
CA TYR A 65 -13.48 -10.83 -7.03
C TYR A 65 -12.21 -10.02 -6.81
N VAL A 66 -11.52 -10.23 -5.68
CA VAL A 66 -10.23 -9.60 -5.40
C VAL A 66 -9.16 -10.11 -6.36
N GLU A 67 -9.04 -11.43 -6.53
CA GLU A 67 -8.05 -12.05 -7.41
C GLU A 67 -8.30 -11.66 -8.88
N GLU A 68 -9.54 -11.62 -9.34
CA GLU A 68 -9.92 -11.12 -10.67
C GLU A 68 -9.52 -9.65 -10.88
N THR A 69 -9.81 -8.80 -9.89
CA THR A 69 -9.51 -7.36 -9.96
C THR A 69 -8.00 -7.12 -9.97
N VAL A 70 -7.26 -7.83 -9.11
CA VAL A 70 -5.80 -7.73 -9.05
C VAL A 70 -5.18 -8.18 -10.37
N ARG A 71 -5.63 -9.33 -10.90
CA ARG A 71 -5.16 -9.84 -12.20
C ARG A 71 -5.40 -8.81 -13.31
N THR A 72 -6.61 -8.27 -13.41
CA THR A 72 -6.97 -7.25 -14.40
C THR A 72 -6.07 -6.01 -14.32
N ILE A 73 -5.81 -5.50 -13.11
CA ILE A 73 -4.94 -4.33 -12.91
C ILE A 73 -3.50 -4.66 -13.32
N VAL A 74 -2.99 -5.81 -12.87
CA VAL A 74 -1.60 -6.22 -13.11
C VAL A 74 -1.35 -6.51 -14.58
N GLU A 75 -2.24 -7.21 -15.28
CA GLU A 75 -2.12 -7.51 -16.72
C GLU A 75 -2.06 -6.22 -17.56
N ARG A 76 -2.83 -5.20 -17.18
CA ARG A 76 -2.87 -3.91 -17.89
C ARG A 76 -1.68 -3.01 -17.59
N LEU A 77 -1.13 -3.06 -16.37
CA LEU A 77 -0.01 -2.22 -15.97
C LEU A 77 1.36 -2.88 -16.18
N GLY A 78 1.41 -4.21 -16.23
CA GLY A 78 2.61 -5.03 -16.34
C GLY A 78 3.47 -5.07 -15.07
N ILE A 79 3.78 -3.91 -14.50
CA ILE A 79 4.72 -3.73 -13.38
C ILE A 79 3.96 -3.40 -12.09
N ALA A 80 4.07 -4.26 -11.08
CA ALA A 80 3.53 -4.01 -9.74
C ALA A 80 4.26 -4.82 -8.65
N VAL A 81 4.11 -4.39 -7.40
CA VAL A 81 4.40 -5.20 -6.21
C VAL A 81 3.08 -5.61 -5.56
N ILE A 82 2.90 -6.91 -5.32
CA ILE A 82 1.64 -7.53 -4.93
C ILE A 82 1.81 -8.17 -3.56
N ARG A 83 1.15 -7.61 -2.54
CA ARG A 83 1.13 -8.16 -1.18
C ARG A 83 -0.22 -8.77 -0.90
N ARG A 84 -0.24 -10.08 -0.72
CA ARG A 84 -1.41 -10.80 -0.23
C ARG A 84 -1.39 -10.84 1.29
N SER A 85 -2.49 -10.46 1.92
CA SER A 85 -2.67 -10.71 3.35
C SER A 85 -2.71 -12.21 3.62
N ALA A 86 -1.90 -12.68 4.56
CA ALA A 86 -1.89 -14.07 5.00
C ALA A 86 -3.19 -14.48 5.71
N VAL A 87 -3.96 -13.51 6.19
CA VAL A 87 -5.27 -13.71 6.81
C VAL A 87 -6.35 -12.92 6.09
N ASP A 88 -7.53 -13.50 5.98
CA ASP A 88 -8.71 -12.76 5.52
C ASP A 88 -9.21 -11.88 6.66
N VAL A 89 -9.58 -10.63 6.37
CA VAL A 89 -10.05 -9.68 7.38
C VAL A 89 -11.51 -9.96 7.70
N GLY A 90 -11.84 -10.06 8.98
CA GLY A 90 -13.19 -10.43 9.42
C GLY A 90 -13.43 -11.94 9.44
N ALA A 91 -12.41 -12.76 9.16
CA ALA A 91 -12.51 -14.21 9.31
C ALA A 91 -12.66 -14.58 10.79
N VAL A 92 -13.55 -15.53 11.06
CA VAL A 92 -13.83 -16.04 12.41
C VAL A 92 -13.19 -17.41 12.56
N TYR A 93 -12.43 -17.59 13.62
CA TYR A 93 -11.74 -18.82 13.94
C TYR A 93 -12.14 -19.29 15.33
N ARG A 94 -12.20 -20.61 15.49
CA ARG A 94 -12.11 -21.25 16.79
C ARG A 94 -10.65 -21.64 16.97
N GLY A 95 -9.99 -21.01 17.93
CA GLY A 95 -8.58 -21.23 18.22
C GLY A 95 -8.36 -21.82 19.60
N ARG A 96 -7.13 -22.28 19.84
CA ARG A 96 -6.69 -22.80 21.15
C ARG A 96 -5.71 -21.81 21.76
N VAL A 97 -5.93 -21.44 23.02
CA VAL A 97 -5.01 -20.55 23.74
C VAL A 97 -3.72 -21.31 24.03
N VAL A 98 -2.59 -20.77 23.56
CA VAL A 98 -1.27 -21.41 23.74
C VAL A 98 -0.40 -20.70 24.77
N ASP A 99 -0.64 -19.40 25.00
CA ASP A 99 0.07 -18.63 26.01
C ASP A 99 -0.78 -17.46 26.51
N VAL A 100 -0.59 -17.08 27.77
CA VAL A 100 -1.24 -15.94 28.42
C VAL A 100 -0.17 -15.19 29.20
N SER A 101 0.29 -14.06 28.66
CA SER A 101 1.42 -13.31 29.18
C SER A 101 1.08 -11.81 29.19
N CYS A 102 1.23 -11.14 30.33
CA CYS A 102 1.17 -9.67 30.44
C CYS A 102 -0.06 -8.97 29.80
N GLY A 103 -1.23 -9.63 29.79
CA GLY A 103 -2.48 -9.10 29.19
C GLY A 103 -2.64 -9.35 27.68
N ASP A 104 -1.70 -10.09 27.10
CA ASP A 104 -1.77 -10.63 25.75
C ASP A 104 -2.05 -12.14 25.81
N VAL A 105 -2.97 -12.57 24.94
CA VAL A 105 -3.36 -13.97 24.79
C VAL A 105 -2.97 -14.42 23.39
N LEU A 106 -2.07 -15.40 23.33
CA LEU A 106 -1.63 -16.00 22.08
C LEU A 106 -2.56 -17.17 21.76
N VAL A 107 -3.16 -17.14 20.57
CA VAL A 107 -4.13 -18.13 20.12
C VAL A 107 -3.61 -18.83 18.87
N ASP A 108 -3.57 -20.15 18.88
CA ASP A 108 -3.31 -20.97 17.69
C ASP A 108 -4.57 -21.10 16.84
N LEU A 109 -4.43 -20.77 15.54
CA LEU A 109 -5.49 -20.80 14.53
C LEU A 109 -5.20 -21.85 13.45
N GLY A 110 -4.22 -22.73 13.69
CA GLY A 110 -3.80 -23.80 12.78
C GLY A 110 -2.62 -23.35 11.91
N SER A 111 -2.91 -22.66 10.80
CA SER A 111 -1.86 -22.20 9.87
C SER A 111 -1.02 -21.02 10.39
N PHE A 112 -1.51 -20.30 11.40
CA PHE A 112 -0.82 -19.16 12.01
C PHE A 112 -1.31 -18.95 13.44
N LYS A 113 -0.56 -18.16 14.21
CA LYS A 113 -0.95 -17.71 15.54
C LYS A 113 -1.49 -16.27 15.49
N GLY A 114 -2.34 -15.93 16.44
CA GLY A 114 -2.88 -14.57 16.59
C GLY A 114 -2.78 -14.04 18.01
N LEU A 115 -2.70 -12.73 18.13
CA LEU A 115 -2.60 -11.97 19.36
C LEU A 115 -3.96 -11.36 19.70
N LEU A 116 -4.52 -11.74 20.84
CA LEU A 116 -5.73 -11.17 21.43
C LEU A 116 -5.35 -10.37 22.68
N ARG A 117 -5.64 -9.06 22.67
CA ARG A 117 -5.50 -8.21 23.88
C ARG A 117 -6.72 -8.40 24.78
N ASP A 118 -6.55 -9.14 25.86
CA ASP A 118 -7.59 -9.36 26.88
C ASP A 118 -6.92 -9.64 28.24
N SER A 119 -7.36 -8.92 29.27
CA SER A 119 -6.83 -9.05 30.62
C SER A 119 -7.64 -10.07 31.43
N GLY A 120 -7.15 -11.32 31.49
CA GLY A 120 -7.49 -12.26 32.57
C GLY A 120 -8.74 -13.14 32.37
N ARG A 121 -9.28 -13.25 31.15
CA ARG A 121 -10.43 -14.14 30.87
C ARG A 121 -10.07 -15.55 30.45
N PHE A 122 -8.85 -15.78 29.97
CA PHE A 122 -8.46 -17.00 29.28
C PHE A 122 -7.32 -17.71 30.00
N LYS A 123 -7.33 -19.04 29.91
CA LYS A 123 -6.28 -19.95 30.36
C LYS A 123 -5.69 -20.68 29.17
N VAL A 124 -4.47 -21.18 29.33
CA VAL A 124 -3.86 -22.10 28.35
C VAL A 124 -4.78 -23.29 28.13
N ASP A 125 -4.85 -23.75 26.88
CA ASP A 125 -5.72 -24.80 26.34
C ASP A 125 -7.21 -24.46 26.19
N ASP A 126 -7.65 -23.27 26.63
CA ASP A 126 -9.02 -22.82 26.38
C ASP A 126 -9.31 -22.75 24.87
N GLU A 127 -10.51 -23.20 24.48
CA GLU A 127 -11.03 -22.96 23.14
C GLU A 127 -11.75 -21.62 23.09
N VAL A 128 -11.34 -20.76 22.17
CA VAL A 128 -11.85 -19.38 22.06
C VAL A 128 -12.29 -19.07 20.63
N LEU A 129 -13.43 -18.41 20.52
CA LEU A 129 -13.91 -17.84 19.26
C LEU A 129 -13.32 -16.43 19.09
N VAL A 130 -12.56 -16.22 18.02
CA VAL A 130 -11.83 -14.99 17.74
C VAL A 130 -12.02 -14.56 16.30
N GLN A 131 -11.88 -13.27 16.04
CA GLN A 131 -11.99 -12.70 14.71
C GLN A 131 -10.75 -11.89 14.34
N THR A 132 -10.24 -12.07 13.12
CA THR A 132 -9.18 -11.24 12.55
C THR A 132 -9.73 -9.86 12.17
N PHE A 133 -8.99 -8.78 12.42
CA PHE A 133 -9.49 -7.43 12.11
C PHE A 133 -8.47 -6.52 11.40
N LYS A 134 -7.26 -7.01 11.13
CA LYS A 134 -6.25 -6.31 10.33
C LYS A 134 -5.64 -7.27 9.31
N PRO A 135 -5.26 -6.78 8.11
CA PRO A 135 -4.44 -7.54 7.20
C PRO A 135 -3.10 -7.93 7.84
N LEU A 136 -2.52 -9.03 7.37
CA LEU A 136 -1.24 -9.56 7.80
C LEU A 136 -0.31 -9.67 6.59
N TRP A 137 0.56 -8.68 6.38
CA TRP A 137 1.41 -8.59 5.17
C TRP A 137 2.65 -9.49 5.21
N SER A 138 3.19 -9.74 6.40
CA SER A 138 4.35 -10.60 6.65
C SER A 138 4.03 -11.59 7.78
N ARG A 139 4.88 -12.61 8.02
CA ARG A 139 4.67 -13.69 9.00
C ARG A 139 4.78 -13.24 10.48
N SER A 140 3.97 -12.26 10.87
CA SER A 140 3.75 -11.81 12.24
C SER A 140 2.44 -12.36 12.80
N LEU A 141 2.16 -12.12 14.07
CA LEU A 141 0.93 -12.57 14.71
C LEU A 141 -0.30 -11.85 14.15
N ALA A 142 -1.35 -12.59 13.81
CA ALA A 142 -2.62 -12.00 13.39
C ALA A 142 -3.26 -11.20 14.53
N PHE A 143 -3.81 -10.02 14.27
CA PHE A 143 -4.52 -9.25 15.29
C PHE A 143 -5.94 -9.76 15.48
N LEU A 144 -6.29 -10.14 16.71
CA LEU A 144 -7.54 -10.77 17.07
C LEU A 144 -8.42 -9.90 17.98
N LYS A 145 -9.73 -10.07 17.84
CA LYS A 145 -10.74 -9.56 18.77
C LYS A 145 -11.71 -10.68 19.14
N SER A 146 -12.17 -10.69 20.39
CA SER A 146 -13.17 -11.65 20.90
C SER A 146 -14.60 -11.24 20.55
N ARG A 147 -14.85 -9.93 20.30
CA ARG A 147 -16.15 -9.45 19.86
C ARG A 147 -16.35 -9.68 18.36
N ILE A 148 -17.06 -10.77 18.04
CA ILE A 148 -17.36 -11.19 16.67
C ILE A 148 -18.37 -10.23 16.02
N SER A 149 -18.09 -9.87 14.77
CA SER A 149 -18.99 -9.09 13.92
C SER A 149 -19.05 -9.65 12.51
N ILE A 150 -20.23 -9.83 11.94
CA ILE A 150 -20.39 -10.22 10.54
C ILE A 150 -20.73 -8.97 9.74
N ASP A 151 -19.79 -8.53 8.93
CA ASP A 151 -19.86 -7.27 8.20
C ASP A 151 -20.59 -7.43 6.86
N GLY A 152 -21.61 -6.61 6.66
CA GLY A 152 -22.27 -6.38 5.36
C GLY A 152 -21.96 -4.97 4.85
N PHE A 153 -22.61 -4.57 3.76
CA PHE A 153 -22.40 -3.27 3.12
C PHE A 153 -23.17 -2.14 3.83
N TYR A 154 -24.43 -2.37 4.16
CA TYR A 154 -25.33 -1.43 4.84
C TYR A 154 -25.32 -1.60 6.36
N MET A 155 -25.09 -2.81 6.85
CA MET A 155 -25.06 -3.11 8.27
C MET A 155 -24.01 -4.15 8.65
N SER A 156 -23.76 -4.30 9.94
CA SER A 156 -23.00 -5.42 10.50
C SER A 156 -23.78 -6.04 11.64
N LEU A 157 -23.78 -7.37 11.76
CA LEU A 157 -24.31 -8.04 12.95
C LEU A 157 -23.19 -8.20 13.99
N THR A 158 -23.44 -7.85 15.25
CA THR A 158 -22.46 -7.93 16.33
C THR A 158 -22.92 -8.87 17.44
N LEU A 159 -22.06 -9.78 17.88
CA LEU A 159 -22.35 -10.74 18.96
C LEU A 159 -22.26 -10.05 20.34
N ASP A 160 -23.12 -9.06 20.55
CA ASP A 160 -23.31 -8.36 21.82
C ASP A 160 -24.76 -7.91 22.04
N GLY A 161 -25.68 -8.23 21.11
CA GLY A 161 -27.11 -7.90 21.21
C GLY A 161 -27.45 -6.41 21.08
N VAL A 162 -26.49 -5.52 20.83
CA VAL A 162 -26.72 -4.06 20.89
C VAL A 162 -26.95 -3.47 19.50
N VAL A 163 -28.08 -2.75 19.36
CA VAL A 163 -28.35 -1.94 18.17
C VAL A 163 -27.55 -0.63 18.21
N ARG A 164 -26.82 -0.33 17.14
CA ARG A 164 -25.98 0.87 17.00
C ARG A 164 -26.17 1.51 15.64
N PHE A 165 -25.87 2.81 15.57
CA PHE A 165 -26.00 3.60 14.35
C PHE A 165 -24.77 4.50 14.18
N ASP A 166 -24.28 4.66 12.95
CA ASP A 166 -23.32 5.72 12.61
C ASP A 166 -23.88 7.10 13.04
N GLU A 167 -23.04 7.93 13.65
CA GLU A 167 -23.45 9.25 14.17
C GLU A 167 -24.06 10.16 13.12
N ARG A 168 -23.62 10.06 11.86
CA ARG A 168 -24.19 10.83 10.74
C ARG A 168 -25.58 10.33 10.37
N LEU A 169 -25.81 9.02 10.48
CA LEU A 169 -27.11 8.42 10.17
C LEU A 169 -28.18 8.83 11.19
N LYS A 170 -27.82 8.99 12.47
CA LYS A 170 -28.73 9.50 13.51
C LYS A 170 -29.31 10.88 13.19
N LYS A 171 -28.60 11.68 12.39
CA LYS A 171 -29.03 13.01 11.94
C LYS A 171 -29.94 12.98 10.71
N THR A 172 -30.22 11.81 10.15
CA THR A 172 -31.06 11.66 8.95
C THR A 172 -32.51 11.32 9.31
N PRO A 173 -33.51 11.69 8.49
CA PRO A 173 -34.90 11.28 8.70
C PRO A 173 -35.08 9.75 8.74
N ARG A 174 -34.21 9.00 8.05
CA ARG A 174 -34.22 7.52 7.99
C ARG A 174 -33.93 6.85 9.35
N PHE A 175 -33.39 7.58 10.33
CA PHE A 175 -33.00 7.01 11.62
C PHE A 175 -34.17 6.31 12.33
N LYS A 176 -35.34 6.96 12.39
CA LYS A 176 -36.52 6.40 13.08
C LYS A 176 -37.02 5.12 12.41
N GLU A 177 -37.05 5.11 11.08
CA GLU A 177 -37.43 3.95 10.27
C GLU A 177 -36.50 2.76 10.50
N LEU A 178 -35.19 2.99 10.49
CA LEU A 178 -34.20 1.93 10.76
C LEU A 178 -34.21 1.46 12.22
N LEU A 179 -34.55 2.33 13.16
CA LEU A 179 -34.76 1.95 14.56
C LEU A 179 -35.97 1.02 14.70
N SER A 180 -37.10 1.36 14.09
CA SER A 180 -38.28 0.49 14.03
C SER A 180 -37.96 -0.84 13.35
N LEU A 181 -37.26 -0.82 12.21
CA LEU A 181 -36.84 -2.04 11.52
C LEU A 181 -35.93 -2.92 12.41
N SER A 182 -35.01 -2.30 13.17
CA SER A 182 -34.15 -3.03 14.10
C SER A 182 -34.96 -3.78 15.16
N SER A 183 -36.02 -3.16 15.70
CA SER A 183 -36.89 -3.80 16.70
C SER A 183 -37.65 -5.02 16.17
N LEU A 184 -37.89 -5.08 14.85
CA LEU A 184 -38.52 -6.21 14.19
C LEU A 184 -37.52 -7.33 13.91
N LEU A 185 -36.30 -6.97 13.46
CA LEU A 185 -35.27 -7.90 13.00
C LEU A 185 -34.44 -8.50 14.14
N CYS A 186 -34.08 -7.70 15.16
CA CYS A 186 -33.22 -8.16 16.24
C CYS A 186 -33.97 -9.06 17.23
N ARG A 187 -33.74 -10.37 17.15
CA ARG A 187 -34.12 -11.34 18.18
C ARG A 187 -32.90 -12.21 18.51
N GLY A 188 -32.48 -12.25 19.77
CA GLY A 188 -31.37 -13.10 20.24
C GLY A 188 -30.08 -12.35 20.57
N ARG A 189 -28.92 -13.03 20.38
CA ARG A 189 -27.59 -12.55 20.83
C ARG A 189 -26.91 -11.57 19.87
N TRP A 190 -27.44 -11.40 18.66
CA TRP A 190 -26.85 -10.55 17.62
C TRP A 190 -27.56 -9.19 17.55
N GLY A 191 -26.79 -8.13 17.76
CA GLY A 191 -27.23 -6.75 17.53
C GLY A 191 -26.93 -6.29 16.11
N ILE A 192 -27.55 -5.19 15.68
CA ILE A 192 -27.29 -4.57 14.36
C ILE A 192 -26.51 -3.28 14.53
N ARG A 193 -25.42 -3.11 13.77
CA ARG A 193 -24.76 -1.82 13.57
C ARG A 193 -25.10 -1.29 12.18
N TRP A 194 -25.94 -0.26 12.11
CA TRP A 194 -26.28 0.43 10.87
C TRP A 194 -25.17 1.38 10.43
N ARG A 195 -24.75 1.27 9.16
CA ARG A 195 -23.77 2.16 8.53
C ARG A 195 -24.49 3.33 7.86
N ASN A 196 -23.81 4.46 7.72
CA ASN A 196 -24.41 5.67 7.13
C ASN A 196 -25.01 5.46 5.72
N ILE A 197 -24.49 4.49 4.96
CA ILE A 197 -24.98 4.19 3.61
C ILE A 197 -26.38 3.56 3.60
N ALA A 198 -26.81 2.94 4.69
CA ALA A 198 -28.16 2.39 4.85
C ALA A 198 -29.25 3.46 4.72
N ALA A 199 -28.94 4.74 5.03
CA ALA A 199 -29.89 5.84 4.89
C ALA A 199 -30.38 6.05 3.44
N LYS A 200 -29.69 5.49 2.44
CA LYS A 200 -30.01 5.64 1.02
C LYS A 200 -30.49 4.33 0.37
N ALA A 201 -30.54 3.25 1.13
CA ALA A 201 -30.88 1.93 0.61
C ALA A 201 -32.40 1.70 0.64
N PRO A 202 -32.98 1.06 -0.38
CA PRO A 202 -34.33 0.49 -0.31
C PRO A 202 -34.49 -0.49 0.86
N ILE A 203 -35.68 -0.58 1.46
CA ILE A 203 -35.92 -1.41 2.66
C ILE A 203 -35.71 -2.90 2.36
N ASP A 204 -36.14 -3.36 1.19
CA ASP A 204 -36.01 -4.73 0.70
C ASP A 204 -34.53 -5.15 0.59
N GLU A 205 -33.64 -4.28 0.11
CA GLU A 205 -32.19 -4.52 0.09
C GLU A 205 -31.60 -4.64 1.51
N LEU A 206 -32.11 -3.84 2.45
CA LEU A 206 -31.68 -3.92 3.86
C LEU A 206 -32.13 -5.23 4.51
N ILE A 207 -33.37 -5.65 4.28
CA ILE A 207 -33.91 -6.92 4.78
C ILE A 207 -33.13 -8.10 4.16
N LYS A 208 -32.89 -8.06 2.85
CA LYS A 208 -32.12 -9.08 2.14
C LYS A 208 -30.72 -9.23 2.74
N GLU A 209 -29.99 -8.13 2.92
CA GLU A 209 -28.67 -8.20 3.53
C GLU A 209 -28.74 -8.69 4.99
N PHE A 210 -29.76 -8.29 5.75
CA PHE A 210 -29.93 -8.80 7.12
C PHE A 210 -30.08 -10.33 7.15
N GLU A 211 -30.92 -10.91 6.30
CA GLU A 211 -31.11 -12.37 6.25
C GLU A 211 -29.82 -13.10 5.79
N GLU A 212 -29.06 -12.54 4.84
CA GLU A 212 -27.74 -13.06 4.45
C GLU A 212 -26.77 -13.08 5.63
N LEU A 213 -26.70 -11.99 6.40
CA LEU A 213 -25.81 -11.89 7.57
C LEU A 213 -26.27 -12.80 8.70
N LYS A 214 -27.58 -12.93 8.90
CA LYS A 214 -28.19 -13.81 9.91
C LYS A 214 -27.87 -15.27 9.62
N SER A 215 -27.97 -15.71 8.36
CA SER A 215 -27.58 -17.07 7.96
C SER A 215 -26.12 -17.37 8.30
N LYS A 216 -25.21 -16.41 8.07
CA LYS A 216 -23.80 -16.53 8.47
C LYS A 216 -23.63 -16.55 10.00
N ALA A 217 -24.40 -15.75 10.73
CA ALA A 217 -24.39 -15.71 12.20
C ALA A 217 -24.78 -17.06 12.79
N GLU A 218 -25.86 -17.65 12.29
CA GLU A 218 -26.30 -18.99 12.70
C GLU A 218 -25.28 -20.07 12.35
N ALA A 219 -24.61 -19.97 11.20
CA ALA A 219 -23.54 -20.89 10.83
C ALA A 219 -22.35 -20.82 11.80
N VAL A 220 -21.99 -19.62 12.26
CA VAL A 220 -20.96 -19.43 13.28
C VAL A 220 -21.35 -20.07 14.62
N GLU A 221 -22.62 -19.92 15.03
CA GLU A 221 -23.11 -20.48 16.30
C GLU A 221 -23.23 -22.01 16.26
N LYS A 222 -23.66 -22.57 15.12
CA LYS A 222 -23.85 -24.02 14.95
C LYS A 222 -22.55 -24.77 14.69
N ASN A 223 -21.44 -24.09 14.40
CA ASN A 223 -20.16 -24.73 14.13
C ASN A 223 -19.53 -25.30 15.40
N GLY A 224 -19.60 -26.63 15.55
CA GLY A 224 -19.00 -27.39 16.65
C GLY A 224 -17.68 -28.09 16.31
N ALA A 225 -17.02 -27.72 15.22
CA ALA A 225 -15.73 -28.31 14.88
C ALA A 225 -14.66 -27.94 15.94
N PRO A 226 -13.76 -28.87 16.30
CA PRO A 226 -12.75 -28.64 17.35
C PRO A 226 -11.72 -27.59 16.92
N ALA A 227 -11.10 -26.94 17.91
CA ALA A 227 -10.00 -26.00 17.66
C ALA A 227 -8.68 -26.73 17.31
N PRO A 228 -7.86 -26.21 16.37
CA PRO A 228 -8.07 -24.99 15.61
C PRO A 228 -8.86 -25.19 14.30
N CYS A 229 -9.85 -24.33 14.03
CA CYS A 229 -10.57 -24.34 12.75
C CYS A 229 -11.05 -22.94 12.33
N MET A 230 -11.17 -22.72 11.01
CA MET A 230 -11.85 -21.55 10.47
C MET A 230 -13.36 -21.81 10.45
N VAL A 231 -14.11 -20.95 11.15
CA VAL A 231 -15.56 -21.06 11.29
C VAL A 231 -16.29 -20.28 10.19
N LEU A 232 -15.76 -19.11 9.83
CA LEU A 232 -16.30 -18.25 8.79
C LEU A 232 -15.17 -17.55 8.05
N ALA A 233 -15.18 -17.62 6.71
CA ALA A 233 -14.23 -16.89 5.88
C ALA A 233 -14.46 -15.37 5.96
N GLY A 234 -13.36 -14.61 5.88
CA GLY A 234 -13.38 -13.15 5.84
C GLY A 234 -13.32 -12.59 4.42
N GLU A 235 -12.97 -11.31 4.32
CA GLU A 235 -12.60 -10.67 3.05
C GLU A 235 -11.11 -10.87 2.77
N ALA A 236 -10.79 -11.30 1.56
CA ALA A 236 -9.41 -11.28 1.09
C ALA A 236 -8.95 -9.82 0.97
N VAL A 237 -7.69 -9.56 1.30
CA VAL A 237 -7.10 -8.22 1.18
C VAL A 237 -5.75 -8.31 0.47
N TYR A 238 -5.64 -7.57 -0.62
CA TYR A 238 -4.41 -7.41 -1.38
C TYR A 238 -3.97 -5.96 -1.30
N ARG A 239 -2.67 -5.72 -1.33
CA ARG A 239 -2.08 -4.39 -1.50
C ARG A 239 -1.23 -4.42 -2.76
N LEU A 240 -1.54 -3.51 -3.68
CA LEU A 240 -0.78 -3.26 -4.89
C LEU A 240 -0.01 -1.97 -4.70
N GLU A 241 1.28 -2.00 -4.96
CA GLU A 241 2.14 -0.83 -5.05
C GLU A 241 2.56 -0.64 -6.51
N PHE A 242 2.59 0.61 -6.97
CA PHE A 242 2.75 0.95 -8.38
C PHE A 242 4.08 1.67 -8.62
N PRO A 243 5.11 0.97 -9.12
CA PRO A 243 6.32 1.57 -9.68
C PRO A 243 6.05 2.33 -10.98
N CYS A 244 4.95 2.02 -11.67
CA CYS A 244 4.58 2.52 -13.00
C CYS A 244 3.64 3.74 -12.95
N LYS A 245 3.84 4.68 -12.02
CA LYS A 245 2.92 5.83 -11.83
C LYS A 245 2.71 6.68 -13.09
N ASN A 246 3.72 6.81 -13.94
CA ASN A 246 3.61 7.51 -15.22
C ASN A 246 2.61 6.84 -16.18
N LEU A 247 2.56 5.49 -16.22
CA LEU A 247 1.56 4.78 -17.02
C LEU A 247 0.13 5.05 -16.50
N LEU A 248 -0.03 5.16 -15.18
CA LEU A 248 -1.31 5.55 -14.58
C LEU A 248 -1.67 7.00 -14.91
N ASP A 249 -0.69 7.91 -15.00
CA ASP A 249 -0.89 9.28 -15.49
C ASP A 249 -1.36 9.28 -16.95
N ASP A 250 -0.77 8.44 -17.82
CA ASP A 250 -1.15 8.31 -19.22
C ASP A 250 -2.58 7.78 -19.39
N ILE A 251 -2.95 6.72 -18.66
CA ILE A 251 -4.32 6.21 -18.63
C ILE A 251 -5.28 7.32 -18.17
N ARG A 252 -4.90 8.08 -17.15
CA ARG A 252 -5.70 9.19 -16.64
C ARG A 252 -5.82 10.33 -17.68
N ALA A 253 -4.75 10.61 -18.42
CA ALA A 253 -4.71 11.64 -19.46
C ALA A 253 -5.69 11.37 -20.60
N SER A 254 -6.03 10.10 -20.86
CA SER A 254 -7.02 9.73 -21.86
C SER A 254 -8.45 10.21 -21.55
N VAL A 255 -8.75 10.59 -20.30
CA VAL A 255 -10.10 10.97 -19.86
C VAL A 255 -10.16 12.26 -19.05
N ALA A 256 -9.01 12.89 -18.77
CA ALA A 256 -8.93 14.16 -18.06
C ALA A 256 -7.61 14.87 -18.35
N SER A 257 -7.61 16.21 -18.37
CA SER A 257 -6.37 16.99 -18.35
C SER A 257 -5.50 16.56 -17.16
N THR A 258 -4.31 16.07 -17.46
CA THR A 258 -3.40 15.44 -16.50
C THR A 258 -1.97 15.87 -16.83
N VAL A 259 -1.29 16.45 -15.84
CA VAL A 259 0.14 16.76 -15.88
C VAL A 259 0.97 15.48 -15.72
N ARG A 260 2.14 15.44 -16.33
CA ARG A 260 3.14 14.40 -16.04
C ARG A 260 3.52 14.41 -14.55
N GLY A 261 3.68 13.23 -13.95
CA GLY A 261 4.02 13.10 -12.54
C GLY A 261 2.85 13.35 -11.59
N HIS A 262 1.60 13.42 -12.08
CA HIS A 262 0.42 13.69 -11.25
C HIS A 262 0.36 12.78 -10.02
N HIS A 263 0.51 11.46 -10.20
CA HIS A 263 0.45 10.54 -9.06
C HIS A 263 1.67 10.70 -8.13
N ILE A 264 2.86 10.97 -8.67
CA ILE A 264 4.09 11.20 -7.89
C ILE A 264 3.94 12.44 -6.99
N TYR A 265 3.58 13.59 -7.57
CA TYR A 265 3.41 14.84 -6.83
C TYR A 265 2.31 14.76 -5.77
N ARG A 266 1.23 14.00 -6.03
CA ARG A 266 0.15 13.79 -5.05
C ARG A 266 0.51 12.87 -3.88
N THR A 267 1.68 12.25 -3.88
CA THR A 267 2.14 11.47 -2.72
C THR A 267 2.67 12.35 -1.59
N VAL A 268 2.93 13.63 -1.85
CA VAL A 268 3.38 14.60 -0.86
C VAL A 268 2.22 15.53 -0.48
N ASN A 269 2.04 15.73 0.84
CA ASN A 269 1.00 16.60 1.36
C ASN A 269 1.30 18.07 1.03
N GLY A 270 0.26 18.86 0.72
CA GLY A 270 0.39 20.29 0.40
C GLY A 270 0.53 20.59 -1.10
N ILE A 271 1.05 19.67 -1.89
CA ILE A 271 1.31 19.88 -3.34
C ILE A 271 0.05 19.71 -4.20
N GLY A 272 -0.98 19.03 -3.67
CA GLY A 272 -2.20 18.71 -4.42
C GLY A 272 -2.90 19.93 -5.04
N ALA A 273 -2.82 21.11 -4.42
CA ALA A 273 -3.41 22.35 -4.94
C ALA A 273 -2.66 22.87 -6.17
N ALA A 274 -1.33 22.79 -6.19
CA ALA A 274 -0.51 23.15 -7.35
C ALA A 274 -0.80 22.22 -8.54
N VAL A 275 -0.94 20.92 -8.28
CA VAL A 275 -1.34 19.93 -9.30
C VAL A 275 -2.74 20.24 -9.83
N ASP A 276 -3.71 20.52 -8.96
CA ASP A 276 -5.07 20.89 -9.37
C ASP A 276 -5.08 22.16 -10.25
N LEU A 277 -4.31 23.19 -9.89
CA LEU A 277 -4.19 24.42 -10.67
C LEU A 277 -3.55 24.14 -12.04
N ALA A 278 -2.46 23.38 -12.09
CA ALA A 278 -1.80 23.02 -13.33
C ALA A 278 -2.74 22.26 -14.27
N GLU A 279 -3.49 21.27 -13.76
CA GLU A 279 -4.51 20.56 -14.56
C GLU A 279 -5.65 21.48 -15.03
N ILE A 280 -6.06 22.47 -14.23
CA ILE A 280 -7.05 23.48 -14.64
C ILE A 280 -6.50 24.32 -15.79
N LEU A 281 -5.26 24.80 -15.72
CA LEU A 281 -4.63 25.59 -16.79
C LEU A 281 -4.56 24.78 -18.10
N LEU A 282 -4.15 23.52 -18.03
CA LEU A 282 -4.17 22.62 -19.19
C LEU A 282 -5.58 22.47 -19.77
N SER A 283 -6.61 22.33 -18.93
CA SER A 283 -8.00 22.23 -19.39
C SER A 283 -8.54 23.51 -20.05
N LYS A 284 -7.86 24.65 -19.84
CA LYS A 284 -8.17 25.94 -20.46
C LYS A 284 -7.32 26.23 -21.70
N GLY A 285 -6.50 25.28 -22.14
CA GLY A 285 -5.67 25.42 -23.34
C GLY A 285 -4.34 26.13 -23.13
N ALA A 286 -3.86 26.22 -21.88
CA ALA A 286 -2.49 26.67 -21.62
C ALA A 286 -1.47 25.71 -22.24
N ASP A 287 -0.29 26.24 -22.60
CA ASP A 287 0.79 25.44 -23.15
C ASP A 287 1.23 24.36 -22.14
N ARG A 288 1.29 23.09 -22.60
CA ARG A 288 1.62 21.96 -21.73
C ARG A 288 3.06 22.03 -21.23
N GLY A 289 3.99 22.35 -22.11
CA GLY A 289 5.42 22.37 -21.78
C GLY A 289 5.70 23.38 -20.67
N LEU A 290 5.15 24.59 -20.79
CA LEU A 290 5.27 25.65 -19.79
C LEU A 290 4.62 25.26 -18.45
N VAL A 291 3.41 24.72 -18.46
CA VAL A 291 2.72 24.34 -17.22
C VAL A 291 3.47 23.22 -16.49
N GLU A 292 3.92 22.20 -17.23
CA GLU A 292 4.67 21.09 -16.66
C GLU A 292 6.06 21.54 -16.17
N SER A 293 6.76 22.42 -16.90
CA SER A 293 8.05 22.95 -16.46
C SER A 293 7.93 23.82 -15.22
N CYS A 294 6.91 24.68 -15.12
CA CYS A 294 6.70 25.49 -13.91
C CYS A 294 6.33 24.63 -12.69
N LEU A 295 5.54 23.57 -12.89
CA LEU A 295 5.23 22.64 -11.81
C LEU A 295 6.49 21.88 -11.36
N GLU A 296 7.29 21.40 -12.32
CA GLU A 296 8.57 20.76 -12.06
C GLU A 296 9.55 21.71 -11.33
N GLU A 297 9.64 22.97 -11.73
CA GLU A 297 10.46 23.97 -11.04
C GLU A 297 9.97 24.26 -9.61
N LEU A 298 8.65 24.19 -9.38
CA LEU A 298 8.08 24.46 -8.06
C LEU A 298 8.30 23.33 -7.06
N VAL A 299 8.18 22.07 -7.49
CA VAL A 299 8.13 20.92 -6.56
C VAL A 299 9.04 19.75 -6.93
N GLY A 300 9.64 19.77 -8.12
CA GLY A 300 10.53 18.74 -8.63
C GLY A 300 12.00 19.09 -8.39
N VAL A 301 12.84 18.63 -9.29
CA VAL A 301 14.31 18.78 -9.19
C VAL A 301 14.81 20.07 -9.81
N GLY A 302 14.11 20.62 -10.80
CA GLY A 302 14.48 21.90 -11.43
C GLY A 302 14.44 23.08 -10.48
N GLY A 303 13.67 22.97 -9.39
CA GLY A 303 13.66 23.93 -8.28
C GLY A 303 14.82 23.78 -7.29
N MET A 304 15.48 22.62 -7.26
CA MET A 304 16.53 22.32 -6.28
C MET A 304 17.85 23.01 -6.62
N ARG A 305 18.63 23.31 -5.58
CA ARG A 305 19.91 24.02 -5.63
C ARG A 305 20.95 23.32 -4.75
N ASN A 306 22.22 23.59 -5.03
CA ASN A 306 23.31 23.16 -4.14
C ASN A 306 23.11 23.78 -2.74
N GLY A 307 23.27 22.96 -1.71
CA GLY A 307 22.99 23.33 -0.32
C GLY A 307 21.61 22.93 0.18
N ASP A 308 20.68 22.57 -0.71
CA ASP A 308 19.34 22.10 -0.30
C ASP A 308 19.42 20.75 0.41
N LEU A 309 18.44 20.49 1.28
CA LEU A 309 18.34 19.23 1.99
C LEU A 309 17.52 18.21 1.20
N VAL A 310 17.98 16.96 1.22
CA VAL A 310 17.27 15.82 0.65
C VAL A 310 17.02 14.77 1.71
N GLU A 311 15.74 14.47 1.95
CA GLU A 311 15.32 13.33 2.75
C GLU A 311 15.27 12.06 1.89
N PHE A 312 15.61 10.92 2.48
CA PHE A 312 15.51 9.62 1.81
C PHE A 312 14.53 8.71 2.54
N GLU A 313 13.54 8.21 1.81
CA GLU A 313 12.60 7.21 2.29
C GLU A 313 12.88 5.87 1.59
N HIS A 314 13.70 5.05 2.24
CA HIS A 314 14.09 3.72 1.79
C HIS A 314 13.02 2.71 2.19
N ARG A 315 12.27 2.19 1.22
CA ARG A 315 11.23 1.18 1.46
C ARG A 315 11.77 -0.19 1.12
N LYS A 316 11.55 -1.18 1.99
CA LYS A 316 11.94 -2.58 1.76
C LYS A 316 10.77 -3.40 1.22
N LEU A 317 11.09 -4.51 0.54
CA LEU A 317 10.10 -5.47 0.05
C LEU A 317 9.24 -6.10 1.15
N ASP A 318 9.65 -6.09 2.41
CA ASP A 318 8.82 -6.55 3.53
C ASP A 318 7.85 -5.48 4.08
N GLY A 319 7.89 -4.27 3.52
CA GLY A 319 7.06 -3.13 3.92
C GLY A 319 7.65 -2.24 5.01
N ARG A 320 8.85 -2.54 5.53
CA ARG A 320 9.58 -1.61 6.40
C ARG A 320 9.92 -0.33 5.64
N VAL A 321 9.83 0.80 6.33
CA VAL A 321 10.22 2.11 5.81
C VAL A 321 11.31 2.66 6.71
N ILE A 322 12.48 2.90 6.12
CA ILE A 322 13.67 3.42 6.80
C ILE A 322 13.87 4.85 6.31
N ARG A 323 13.82 5.81 7.22
CA ARG A 323 14.17 7.21 6.94
C ARG A 323 15.64 7.41 7.25
N LEU A 324 16.43 7.70 6.21
CA LEU A 324 17.85 7.94 6.39
C LEU A 324 18.08 9.37 6.87
N THR A 325 19.25 9.62 7.47
CA THR A 325 19.67 11.00 7.78
C THR A 325 19.62 11.84 6.51
N PRO A 326 19.00 13.04 6.54
CA PRO A 326 18.97 13.93 5.39
C PRO A 326 20.39 14.25 4.89
N GLY A 327 20.52 14.41 3.59
CA GLY A 327 21.77 14.84 2.96
C GLY A 327 21.66 16.24 2.38
N VAL A 328 22.82 16.79 2.00
CA VAL A 328 22.92 18.10 1.37
C VAL A 328 23.25 17.90 -0.10
N VAL A 329 22.54 18.57 -1.00
CA VAL A 329 22.87 18.59 -2.43
C VAL A 329 24.23 19.25 -2.63
N GLU A 330 25.19 18.52 -3.17
CA GLU A 330 26.50 19.08 -3.56
C GLU A 330 26.54 19.46 -5.04
N ASP A 331 25.89 18.67 -5.90
CA ASP A 331 25.86 18.91 -7.34
C ASP A 331 24.56 18.41 -7.97
N ILE A 332 24.11 19.12 -9.01
CA ILE A 332 23.03 18.71 -9.90
C ILE A 332 23.54 18.87 -11.33
N SER A 333 23.87 17.75 -11.98
CA SER A 333 24.42 17.74 -13.33
C SER A 333 23.75 16.70 -14.22
N ARG A 334 23.26 17.14 -15.39
CA ARG A 334 22.58 16.26 -16.39
C ARG A 334 21.52 15.35 -15.75
N ASP A 335 20.66 15.95 -14.91
CA ASP A 335 19.58 15.29 -14.14
C ASP A 335 20.06 14.26 -13.09
N VAL A 336 21.35 14.21 -12.79
CA VAL A 336 21.90 13.41 -11.69
C VAL A 336 22.09 14.30 -10.47
N LEU A 337 21.43 13.96 -9.36
CA LEU A 337 21.66 14.59 -8.07
C LEU A 337 22.79 13.86 -7.36
N THR A 338 23.73 14.64 -6.83
CA THR A 338 24.75 14.15 -5.92
C THR A 338 24.50 14.76 -4.54
N VAL A 339 24.18 13.89 -3.59
CA VAL A 339 23.80 14.28 -2.23
C VAL A 339 24.80 13.71 -1.23
N ARG A 340 25.39 14.57 -0.41
CA ARG A 340 26.33 14.17 0.65
C ARG A 340 25.62 13.96 1.97
N ARG A 341 25.90 12.86 2.64
CA ARG A 341 25.46 12.57 4.01
C ARG A 341 26.65 12.23 4.90
N ARG A 342 26.63 12.74 6.14
CA ARG A 342 27.62 12.38 7.17
C ARG A 342 27.19 11.15 7.93
N ILE A 343 28.16 10.30 8.23
CA ILE A 343 27.98 9.07 8.99
C ILE A 343 28.39 9.35 10.44
N HIS A 344 27.46 9.09 11.36
CA HIS A 344 27.65 9.37 12.79
C HIS A 344 27.86 8.10 13.62
N SER A 345 27.54 6.93 13.06
CA SER A 345 27.61 5.63 13.72
C SER A 345 28.90 4.91 13.36
N SER A 346 29.50 4.19 14.30
CA SER A 346 30.57 3.22 14.04
C SER A 346 30.02 1.85 13.60
N GLY A 347 30.88 0.99 13.04
CA GLY A 347 30.55 -0.40 12.70
C GLY A 347 31.33 -0.89 11.49
N VAL A 348 30.63 -1.64 10.63
CA VAL A 348 31.14 -2.08 9.32
C VAL A 348 30.10 -1.70 8.27
N TYR A 349 30.53 -1.32 7.07
CA TYR A 349 29.63 -1.25 5.93
C TYR A 349 29.36 -2.68 5.43
N ASP A 350 28.18 -3.19 5.77
CA ASP A 350 27.72 -4.50 5.32
C ASP A 350 27.78 -4.59 3.79
N GLY A 351 28.24 -5.73 3.26
CA GLY A 351 28.50 -5.93 1.83
C GLY A 351 29.87 -5.44 1.33
N LEU A 352 30.49 -4.44 1.97
CA LEU A 352 31.86 -4.01 1.66
C LEU A 352 32.91 -4.62 2.60
N SER A 353 32.51 -5.02 3.81
CA SER A 353 33.43 -5.49 4.88
C SER A 353 34.53 -4.46 5.21
N VAL A 354 34.20 -3.17 5.11
CA VAL A 354 35.11 -2.05 5.44
C VAL A 354 34.64 -1.37 6.72
N VAL A 355 35.59 -0.94 7.56
CA VAL A 355 35.32 -0.26 8.82
C VAL A 355 34.54 1.03 8.56
N LYS A 356 33.47 1.23 9.34
CA LYS A 356 32.63 2.42 9.33
C LYS A 356 32.94 3.25 10.55
N GLU A 357 33.29 4.51 10.34
CA GLU A 357 33.77 5.42 11.38
C GLU A 357 32.90 6.68 11.45
N PRO A 358 32.63 7.23 12.64
CA PRO A 358 32.05 8.56 12.76
C PRO A 358 32.96 9.58 12.05
N GLY A 359 32.39 10.42 11.19
CA GLY A 359 33.16 11.36 10.35
C GLY A 359 33.26 10.92 8.90
N ASP A 360 33.13 9.62 8.61
CA ASP A 360 32.93 9.12 7.25
C ASP A 360 31.75 9.86 6.58
N TYR A 361 31.78 9.93 5.26
CA TYR A 361 30.66 10.46 4.50
C TYR A 361 30.33 9.58 3.30
N VAL A 362 29.08 9.67 2.86
CA VAL A 362 28.59 9.00 1.66
C VAL A 362 28.12 10.02 0.65
N MET A 363 28.57 9.84 -0.60
CA MET A 363 28.10 10.55 -1.78
C MET A 363 27.05 9.69 -2.46
N THR A 364 25.80 10.06 -2.31
CA THR A 364 24.65 9.36 -2.89
C THR A 364 24.30 10.01 -4.24
N ARG A 365 24.43 9.26 -5.33
CA ARG A 365 24.20 9.72 -6.71
C ARG A 365 23.02 8.99 -7.31
N PHE A 366 22.07 9.74 -7.88
CA PHE A 366 20.88 9.16 -8.49
C PHE A 366 20.20 10.10 -9.47
N ARG A 367 19.40 9.53 -10.38
CA ARG A 367 18.57 10.26 -11.34
C ARG A 367 17.09 10.08 -10.95
N PRO A 368 16.27 11.15 -10.94
CA PRO A 368 14.81 11.00 -10.82
C PRO A 368 14.26 10.07 -11.89
N GLY A 369 13.42 9.11 -11.50
CA GLY A 369 12.92 8.05 -12.36
C GLY A 369 13.94 6.94 -12.70
N GLY A 370 15.19 7.07 -12.25
CA GLY A 370 16.21 6.04 -12.34
C GLY A 370 15.90 4.85 -11.43
N TRP A 371 16.49 3.69 -11.74
CA TRP A 371 16.27 2.42 -11.04
C TRP A 371 17.46 2.01 -10.15
N VAL A 372 18.45 2.89 -10.04
CA VAL A 372 19.69 2.63 -9.32
C VAL A 372 20.06 3.83 -8.46
N ILE A 373 20.54 3.55 -7.25
CA ILE A 373 21.13 4.56 -6.35
C ILE A 373 22.56 4.13 -6.07
N GLU A 374 23.50 4.98 -6.44
CA GLU A 374 24.92 4.77 -6.22
C GLU A 374 25.34 5.46 -4.92
N ASN A 375 25.89 4.71 -3.98
CA ASN A 375 26.45 5.22 -2.73
C ASN A 375 27.97 5.02 -2.74
N ARG A 376 28.74 6.09 -2.81
CA ARG A 376 30.20 6.06 -2.66
C ARG A 376 30.59 6.47 -1.26
N TYR A 377 31.31 5.60 -0.55
CA TYR A 377 31.72 5.83 0.83
C TYR A 377 33.15 6.34 0.88
N PHE A 378 33.38 7.32 1.74
CA PHE A 378 34.67 7.97 1.95
C PHE A 378 34.96 8.09 3.44
N SER A 379 36.24 8.04 3.81
CA SER A 379 36.68 8.44 5.15
C SER A 379 36.48 9.94 5.37
N GLU A 380 36.61 10.40 6.62
CA GLU A 380 36.60 11.83 6.94
C GLU A 380 37.65 12.61 6.13
N ASP A 381 38.83 12.01 5.91
CA ASP A 381 39.93 12.56 5.12
C ASP A 381 39.72 12.45 3.59
N GLY A 382 38.59 11.90 3.14
CA GLY A 382 38.26 11.78 1.72
C GLY A 382 38.86 10.56 1.01
N VAL A 383 39.34 9.56 1.74
CA VAL A 383 39.83 8.31 1.13
C VAL A 383 38.63 7.45 0.73
N PHE A 384 38.56 7.06 -0.54
CA PHE A 384 37.49 6.19 -1.04
C PHE A 384 37.56 4.80 -0.39
N LYS A 385 36.46 4.41 0.28
CA LYS A 385 36.31 3.14 1.00
C LYS A 385 35.60 2.07 0.16
N GLY A 386 34.79 2.46 -0.81
CA GLY A 386 34.05 1.54 -1.69
C GLY A 386 32.73 2.12 -2.19
N VAL A 387 32.10 1.40 -3.09
CA VAL A 387 30.82 1.77 -3.71
C VAL A 387 29.78 0.70 -3.47
N TYR A 388 28.54 1.12 -3.27
CA TYR A 388 27.37 0.27 -3.12
C TYR A 388 26.23 0.82 -3.98
N VAL A 389 25.78 0.04 -4.95
CA VAL A 389 24.75 0.45 -5.91
C VAL A 389 23.49 -0.40 -5.70
N ASN A 390 22.44 0.22 -5.17
CA ASN A 390 21.16 -0.43 -4.93
C ASN A 390 20.31 -0.50 -6.20
N VAL A 391 19.68 -1.64 -6.49
CA VAL A 391 18.62 -1.73 -7.50
C VAL A 391 17.26 -1.49 -6.85
N ASN A 392 16.50 -0.55 -7.38
CA ASN A 392 15.23 -0.08 -6.80
C ASN A 392 14.20 0.27 -7.88
N THR A 393 12.95 0.46 -7.47
CA THR A 393 11.90 1.05 -8.33
C THR A 393 12.23 2.51 -8.66
N PRO A 394 11.65 3.10 -9.73
CA PRO A 394 11.91 4.47 -10.15
C PRO A 394 11.93 5.46 -8.98
N ILE A 395 13.02 6.22 -8.86
CA ILE A 395 13.22 7.14 -7.74
C ILE A 395 12.34 8.36 -7.91
N GLU A 396 11.43 8.56 -6.97
CA GLU A 396 10.53 9.71 -6.92
C GLU A 396 11.21 10.83 -6.15
N VAL A 397 11.32 12.01 -6.76
CA VAL A 397 11.86 13.19 -6.08
C VAL A 397 10.80 14.29 -6.12
N VAL A 398 10.32 14.67 -4.94
CA VAL A 398 9.30 15.72 -4.79
C VAL A 398 9.57 16.48 -3.51
N ASP A 399 9.71 17.80 -3.60
CA ASP A 399 9.84 18.71 -2.45
C ASP A 399 10.96 18.27 -1.48
N GLY A 400 12.15 18.00 -2.03
CA GLY A 400 13.31 17.52 -1.27
C GLY A 400 13.20 16.09 -0.73
N LEU A 401 12.13 15.35 -1.00
CA LEU A 401 12.00 13.94 -0.61
C LEU A 401 12.32 13.00 -1.78
N ALA A 402 13.37 12.20 -1.63
CA ALA A 402 13.69 11.08 -2.50
C ALA A 402 13.09 9.78 -1.94
N ARG A 403 12.21 9.12 -2.70
CA ARG A 403 11.51 7.89 -2.31
C ARG A 403 11.66 6.81 -3.36
N TYR A 404 11.88 5.58 -2.91
CA TYR A 404 11.98 4.39 -3.76
C TYR A 404 11.71 3.14 -2.94
N LEU A 405 11.31 2.07 -3.63
CA LEU A 405 11.26 0.72 -3.09
C LEU A 405 12.50 -0.04 -3.54
N ASP A 406 13.33 -0.39 -2.57
CA ASP A 406 14.47 -1.27 -2.72
C ASP A 406 14.01 -2.68 -3.09
N LEU A 407 14.58 -3.23 -4.15
CA LEU A 407 14.23 -4.55 -4.69
C LEU A 407 15.09 -5.67 -4.10
N GLY A 408 15.97 -5.34 -3.15
CA GLY A 408 16.72 -6.32 -2.36
C GLY A 408 17.92 -6.92 -3.08
N VAL A 409 18.36 -6.34 -4.20
CA VAL A 409 19.57 -6.77 -4.91
C VAL A 409 20.47 -5.57 -5.14
N ASP A 410 21.76 -5.76 -4.88
CA ASP A 410 22.74 -4.68 -4.84
C ASP A 410 24.04 -5.10 -5.50
N VAL A 411 24.87 -4.12 -5.84
CA VAL A 411 26.24 -4.34 -6.31
C VAL A 411 27.21 -3.59 -5.42
N ALA A 412 28.20 -4.29 -4.88
CA ALA A 412 29.25 -3.69 -4.06
C ALA A 412 30.63 -3.89 -4.70
N ALA A 413 31.51 -2.90 -4.55
CA ALA A 413 32.89 -3.01 -4.98
C ALA A 413 33.82 -2.19 -4.07
N LYS A 414 34.94 -2.81 -3.68
CA LYS A 414 36.03 -2.17 -2.94
C LYS A 414 37.07 -1.58 -3.90
N PRO A 415 37.92 -0.65 -3.43
CA PRO A 415 39.05 -0.15 -4.23
C PRO A 415 39.91 -1.32 -4.77
N GLY A 416 40.06 -1.39 -6.09
CA GLY A 416 40.86 -2.42 -6.76
C GLY A 416 40.20 -3.81 -6.88
N GLU A 417 38.94 -3.97 -6.46
CA GLU A 417 38.20 -5.23 -6.59
C GLU A 417 37.13 -5.14 -7.70
N GLU A 418 36.82 -6.27 -8.33
CA GLU A 418 35.72 -6.36 -9.29
C GLU A 418 34.35 -6.32 -8.57
N PRO A 419 33.32 -5.70 -9.16
CA PRO A 419 31.99 -5.62 -8.59
C PRO A 419 31.35 -6.98 -8.32
N GLN A 420 30.76 -7.11 -7.13
CA GLN A 420 30.06 -8.31 -6.68
C GLN A 420 28.57 -8.02 -6.51
N VAL A 421 27.73 -8.93 -6.99
CA VAL A 421 26.28 -8.88 -6.77
C VAL A 421 25.98 -9.47 -5.39
N LEU A 422 25.17 -8.77 -4.61
CA LEU A 422 24.71 -9.16 -3.29
C LEU A 422 23.19 -9.41 -3.32
N ASP A 423 22.75 -10.39 -2.53
CA ASP A 423 21.34 -10.64 -2.20
C ASP A 423 20.39 -10.87 -3.40
N LEU A 424 20.90 -11.34 -4.55
CA LEU A 424 20.09 -11.70 -5.73
C LEU A 424 18.96 -12.69 -5.40
N GLU A 425 19.21 -13.58 -4.44
CA GLU A 425 18.23 -14.55 -3.93
C GLU A 425 16.96 -13.86 -3.36
N GLU A 426 17.07 -12.68 -2.74
CA GLU A 426 15.91 -11.94 -2.21
C GLU A 426 14.96 -11.51 -3.34
N LEU A 427 15.52 -11.01 -4.45
CA LEU A 427 14.74 -10.64 -5.63
C LEU A 427 14.11 -11.86 -6.32
N GLU A 428 14.86 -12.97 -6.45
CA GLU A 428 14.36 -14.22 -7.01
C GLU A 428 13.23 -14.81 -6.18
N ASP A 429 13.34 -14.77 -4.85
CA ASP A 429 12.30 -15.20 -3.93
C ASP A 429 11.05 -14.33 -4.00
N ALA A 430 11.23 -13.00 -4.10
CA ALA A 430 10.13 -12.08 -4.33
C ALA A 430 9.40 -12.40 -5.64
N TYR A 431 10.11 -12.77 -6.70
CA TYR A 431 9.49 -13.16 -7.96
C TYR A 431 8.77 -14.51 -7.84
N ARG A 432 9.44 -15.53 -7.30
CA ARG A 432 8.92 -16.89 -7.13
C ARG A 432 7.66 -16.94 -6.27
N THR A 433 7.57 -16.08 -5.25
CA THR A 433 6.39 -15.97 -4.36
C THR A 433 5.27 -15.10 -4.91
N GLY A 434 5.45 -14.50 -6.10
CA GLY A 434 4.49 -13.61 -6.74
C GLY A 434 4.40 -12.22 -6.10
N LEU A 435 5.39 -11.85 -5.28
CA LEU A 435 5.48 -10.53 -4.66
C LEU A 435 5.81 -9.44 -5.69
N VAL A 436 6.66 -9.74 -6.66
CA VAL A 436 6.95 -8.86 -7.80
C VAL A 436 6.47 -9.51 -9.09
N THR A 437 5.89 -8.70 -9.98
CA THR A 437 5.50 -9.15 -11.32
C THR A 437 6.72 -9.53 -12.17
N GLU A 438 6.55 -10.41 -13.16
CA GLU A 438 7.62 -10.80 -14.10
C GLU A 438 8.25 -9.58 -14.80
N ALA A 439 7.44 -8.61 -15.22
CA ALA A 439 7.95 -7.38 -15.85
C ALA A 439 8.82 -6.55 -14.89
N LEU A 440 8.44 -6.49 -13.60
CA LEU A 440 9.25 -5.82 -12.58
C LEU A 440 10.57 -6.57 -12.33
N TYR A 441 10.53 -7.90 -12.24
CA TYR A 441 11.72 -8.72 -12.08
C TYR A 441 12.70 -8.54 -13.25
N ARG A 442 12.22 -8.62 -14.49
CA ARG A 442 13.05 -8.38 -15.68
C ARG A 442 13.66 -6.98 -15.69
N ARG A 443 12.86 -5.96 -15.33
CA ARG A 443 13.35 -4.58 -15.26
C ARG A 443 14.41 -4.39 -14.17
N ALA A 444 14.30 -5.10 -13.05
CA ALA A 444 15.30 -5.11 -12.00
C ALA A 444 16.62 -5.76 -12.46
N LEU A 445 16.56 -6.85 -13.24
CA LEU A 445 17.76 -7.46 -13.84
C LEU A 445 18.46 -6.52 -14.84
N GLU A 446 17.71 -5.76 -15.63
CA GLU A 446 18.29 -4.73 -16.50
C GLU A 446 18.99 -3.63 -15.69
N ALA A 447 18.36 -3.18 -14.60
CA ALA A 447 18.94 -2.20 -13.69
C ALA A 447 20.15 -2.75 -12.93
N LEU A 448 20.21 -4.06 -12.69
CA LEU A 448 21.37 -4.71 -12.08
C LEU A 448 22.60 -4.63 -12.99
N GLU A 449 22.43 -4.77 -14.31
CA GLU A 449 23.54 -4.56 -15.26
C GLU A 449 23.99 -3.09 -15.28
N GLU A 450 23.07 -2.13 -15.18
CA GLU A 450 23.43 -0.72 -15.00
C GLU A 450 24.22 -0.51 -13.69
N ALA A 451 23.78 -1.13 -12.59
CA ALA A 451 24.45 -1.06 -11.30
C ALA A 451 25.88 -1.61 -11.33
N LYS A 452 26.10 -2.74 -12.01
CA LYS A 452 27.45 -3.31 -12.22
C LYS A 452 28.38 -2.34 -12.95
N ARG A 453 27.89 -1.69 -14.01
CA ARG A 453 28.70 -0.70 -14.74
C ARG A 453 29.06 0.50 -13.87
N LEU A 454 28.08 1.04 -13.12
CA LEU A 454 28.32 2.17 -12.23
C LEU A 454 29.32 1.83 -11.12
N ALA A 455 29.21 0.64 -10.53
CA ALA A 455 30.18 0.16 -9.54
C ALA A 455 31.59 0.06 -10.15
N GLN A 456 31.71 -0.48 -11.37
CA GLN A 456 32.99 -0.59 -12.07
C GLN A 456 33.61 0.78 -12.41
N GLU A 457 32.78 1.74 -12.82
CA GLU A 457 33.21 3.11 -13.08
C GLU A 457 33.67 3.82 -11.80
N ALA A 458 32.98 3.60 -10.69
CA ALA A 458 33.33 4.19 -9.39
C ALA A 458 34.67 3.66 -8.86
N VAL A 459 34.99 2.38 -9.03
CA VAL A 459 36.29 1.85 -8.58
C VAL A 459 37.45 2.34 -9.47
N LYS A 460 37.20 2.57 -10.77
CA LYS A 460 38.20 3.11 -11.72
C LYS A 460 38.44 4.61 -11.56
N THR A 461 37.40 5.33 -11.18
CA THR A 461 37.38 6.79 -11.01
C THR A 461 36.63 7.11 -9.72
N PRO A 462 37.32 6.95 -8.55
CA PRO A 462 36.75 7.15 -7.22
C PRO A 462 36.05 8.49 -7.02
#